data_AF-A0A8E7BBN1-F1
#
_entry.id   AF-A0A8E7BBN1-F1
#
_cell.length_a   1.000
_cell.length_b   1.000
_cell.length_c   1.000
_cell.angle_alpha   90.00
_cell.angle_beta   90.00
_cell.angle_gamma   90.00
#
_symmetry.space_group_name_H-M   'P 1'
#
loop_
_entity.id
_entity.type
_entity.pdbx_description
1 polymer ?
#
loop_
_entity_poly.entity_id
_entity_poly.type
_entity_poly.pdbx_seq_one_letter_code
_entity_poly.pdbx_strand_id
1 'polypeptide(L)'
;MDGAILVVSGADGPMPQTKEHILLAQQVGVPAIVVFLNKVDQVDDPELLELVDLEIRETLDRYNFPGADIPIVSGSALLAVEALTAHPQLKRGDNEWVDKIYKLMDIVDESIPLPQRNTEKDFLMAIENIVSITGRGTVATGRVERGQVKVGDTVEIIGLKETQTTTIIGLEMFQKTLEESIAGDNVGILLRGIQKNEIQRGMVLAKPGSITPHTRFKAQVYVLKKNEGGRHTSFVCGYRPQFYVRTTDVTGKIESFQSDDNREIRMVMPGDRVNI
;
A
#
# COMPACT_ATOMS: atom_id res chain seq x y z
N MET A 1 -3.59 -1.67 0.65
CA MET A 1 -3.83 -1.74 2.11
C MET A 1 -5.31 -1.50 2.32
N ASP A 2 -5.98 -2.30 3.14
CA ASP A 2 -7.42 -2.14 3.41
C ASP A 2 -7.70 -1.06 4.45
N GLY A 3 -6.66 -0.64 5.16
CA GLY A 3 -6.61 0.54 5.99
C GLY A 3 -5.16 0.79 6.42
N ALA A 4 -4.89 1.95 6.99
CA ALA A 4 -3.55 2.32 7.46
C ALA A 4 -3.60 2.92 8.86
N ILE A 5 -2.57 2.65 9.66
CA ILE A 5 -2.32 3.34 10.93
C ILE A 5 -1.29 4.43 10.66
N LEU A 6 -1.71 5.70 10.73
CA LEU A 6 -0.83 6.85 10.60
C LEU A 6 -0.22 7.17 11.98
N VAL A 7 1.07 6.94 12.13
CA VAL A 7 1.78 7.26 13.38
C VAL A 7 2.37 8.66 13.28
N VAL A 8 2.00 9.54 14.22
CA VAL A 8 2.52 10.90 14.32
C VAL A 8 3.11 11.10 15.71
N SER A 9 4.23 11.80 15.82
CA SER A 9 4.85 12.13 17.10
C SER A 9 4.12 13.31 17.73
N GLY A 10 3.68 13.18 18.99
CA GLY A 10 3.08 14.27 19.75
C GLY A 10 4.06 15.41 20.03
N ALA A 11 5.37 15.12 20.06
CA ALA A 11 6.40 16.14 20.24
C ALA A 11 6.76 16.90 18.95
N ASP A 12 6.66 16.22 17.79
CA ASP A 12 7.15 16.77 16.51
C ASP A 12 6.03 17.23 15.57
N GLY A 13 4.80 16.72 15.75
CA GLY A 13 3.67 16.99 14.87
C GLY A 13 3.82 16.41 13.44
N PRO A 14 2.98 16.88 12.48
CA PRO A 14 3.01 16.41 11.09
C PRO A 14 4.25 16.86 10.31
N MET A 15 5.13 15.90 10.01
CA MET A 15 6.37 16.13 9.26
C MET A 15 6.18 15.99 7.74
N PRO A 16 7.17 16.39 6.90
CA PRO A 16 7.05 16.24 5.45
C PRO A 16 6.72 14.81 4.99
N GLN A 17 7.30 13.79 5.62
CA GLN A 17 6.99 12.39 5.31
C GLN A 17 5.56 12.00 5.71
N THR A 18 5.00 12.58 6.78
CA THR A 18 3.59 12.39 7.15
C THR A 18 2.67 12.85 6.02
N LYS A 19 2.96 14.02 5.44
CA LYS A 19 2.20 14.59 4.32
C LYS A 19 2.33 13.74 3.05
N GLU A 20 3.54 13.28 2.76
CA GLU A 20 3.80 12.39 1.62
C GLU A 20 3.07 11.05 1.77
N HIS A 21 3.09 10.42 2.95
CA HIS A 21 2.39 9.16 3.17
C HIS A 21 0.87 9.30 3.08
N ILE A 22 0.28 10.38 3.60
CA ILE A 22 -1.17 10.63 3.45
C ILE A 22 -1.52 10.79 1.97
N LEU A 23 -0.74 11.59 1.24
CA LEU A 23 -0.91 11.78 -0.20
C LEU A 23 -0.82 10.44 -0.96
N LEU A 24 0.20 9.62 -0.69
CA LEU A 24 0.36 8.32 -1.32
C LEU A 24 -0.78 7.36 -0.96
N ALA A 25 -1.22 7.37 0.30
CA ALA A 25 -2.36 6.57 0.76
C ALA A 25 -3.64 6.94 0.02
N GLN A 26 -3.87 8.23 -0.26
CA GLN A 26 -4.99 8.67 -1.08
C GLN A 26 -4.87 8.17 -2.53
N GLN A 27 -3.67 8.28 -3.13
CA GLN A 27 -3.44 7.87 -4.52
C GLN A 27 -3.55 6.36 -4.74
N VAL A 28 -3.10 5.56 -3.76
CA VAL A 28 -3.24 4.09 -3.81
C VAL A 28 -4.63 3.61 -3.36
N GLY A 29 -5.52 4.53 -2.97
CA GLY A 29 -6.91 4.25 -2.62
C GLY A 29 -7.07 3.53 -1.28
N VAL A 30 -6.30 3.89 -0.26
CA VAL A 30 -6.50 3.38 1.11
C VAL A 30 -7.86 3.90 1.62
N PRO A 31 -8.81 3.01 1.97
CA PRO A 31 -10.19 3.44 2.21
C PRO A 31 -10.43 4.00 3.62
N ALA A 32 -9.56 3.66 4.58
CA ALA A 32 -9.68 4.11 5.97
C ALA A 32 -8.30 4.33 6.60
N ILE A 33 -8.18 5.39 7.41
CA ILE A 33 -6.99 5.71 8.18
C ILE A 33 -7.40 5.86 9.65
N VAL A 34 -6.60 5.30 10.55
CA VAL A 34 -6.65 5.56 11.99
C VAL A 34 -5.34 6.21 12.39
N VAL A 35 -5.38 7.23 13.26
CA VAL A 35 -4.17 7.94 13.69
C VAL A 35 -3.76 7.47 15.08
N PHE A 36 -2.46 7.24 15.26
CA PHE A 36 -1.85 7.06 16.56
C PHE A 36 -0.89 8.22 16.86
N LEU A 37 -1.26 9.07 17.82
CA LEU A 37 -0.42 10.14 18.35
C LEU A 37 0.52 9.54 19.40
N ASN A 38 1.75 9.25 18.96
CA ASN A 38 2.77 8.54 19.72
C ASN A 38 3.67 9.51 20.51
N LYS A 39 4.45 9.00 21.45
CA LYS A 39 5.39 9.76 22.31
C LYS A 39 4.73 10.81 23.20
N VAL A 40 3.48 10.57 23.61
CA VAL A 40 2.76 11.46 24.54
C VAL A 40 3.45 11.52 25.91
N ASP A 41 4.21 10.48 26.27
CA ASP A 41 5.07 10.45 27.45
C ASP A 41 6.19 11.52 27.46
N GLN A 42 6.49 12.12 26.31
CA GLN A 42 7.54 13.15 26.16
C GLN A 42 6.95 14.57 26.13
N VAL A 43 5.64 14.71 26.26
CA VAL A 43 4.93 15.98 26.15
C VAL A 43 4.16 16.25 27.44
N ASP A 44 4.69 17.17 28.24
CA ASP A 44 4.09 17.55 29.52
C ASP A 44 2.94 18.56 29.37
N ASP A 45 2.83 19.21 28.21
CA ASP A 45 1.84 20.27 27.94
C ASP A 45 0.64 19.73 27.12
N PRO A 46 -0.56 19.64 27.73
CA PRO A 46 -1.77 19.21 27.03
C PRO A 46 -2.16 20.13 25.86
N GLU A 47 -1.87 21.44 25.94
CA GLU A 47 -2.23 22.38 24.86
C GLU A 47 -1.44 22.09 23.58
N LEU A 48 -0.19 21.64 23.71
CA LEU A 48 0.62 21.23 22.57
C LEU A 48 0.04 19.99 21.87
N LEU A 49 -0.47 19.02 22.63
CA LEU A 49 -1.09 17.82 22.07
C LEU A 49 -2.39 18.16 21.34
N GLU A 50 -3.20 19.06 21.87
CA GLU A 50 -4.41 19.56 21.20
C GLU A 50 -4.07 20.30 19.90
N LEU A 51 -3.01 21.11 19.90
CA LEU A 51 -2.54 21.77 18.69
C LEU A 51 -2.09 20.76 17.63
N VAL A 52 -1.32 19.74 18.02
CA VAL A 52 -0.88 18.69 17.09
C VAL A 52 -2.07 17.88 16.57
N ASP A 53 -3.07 17.56 17.39
CA ASP A 53 -4.31 16.90 16.95
C ASP A 53 -4.99 17.73 15.84
N LEU A 54 -5.13 19.04 16.05
CA LEU A 54 -5.71 19.96 15.08
C LEU A 54 -4.90 20.00 13.77
N GLU A 55 -3.57 20.12 13.84
CA GLU A 55 -2.71 20.12 12.66
C GLU A 55 -2.78 18.81 11.86
N ILE A 56 -2.93 17.66 12.55
CA ILE A 56 -3.13 16.36 11.90
C ILE A 56 -4.46 16.37 11.14
N ARG A 57 -5.55 16.82 11.75
CA ARG A 57 -6.88 16.87 11.12
C ARG A 57 -6.88 17.77 9.89
N GLU A 58 -6.32 18.97 10.00
CA GLU A 58 -6.18 19.88 8.86
C GLU A 58 -5.33 19.29 7.73
N THR A 59 -4.29 18.53 8.08
CA THR A 59 -3.45 17.86 7.10
C THR A 59 -4.22 16.74 6.39
N LEU A 60 -5.01 15.96 7.11
CA LEU A 60 -5.88 14.93 6.53
C LEU A 60 -6.93 15.54 5.59
N ASP A 61 -7.60 16.61 6.04
CA ASP A 61 -8.61 17.34 5.23
C ASP A 61 -8.00 17.88 3.93
N ARG A 62 -6.77 18.41 3.98
CA ARG A 62 -6.05 18.90 2.80
C ARG A 62 -5.85 17.83 1.72
N TYR A 63 -5.74 16.56 2.10
CA TYR A 63 -5.54 15.44 1.19
C TYR A 63 -6.82 14.63 0.95
N ASN A 64 -8.00 15.22 1.21
CA ASN A 64 -9.33 14.63 1.00
C ASN A 64 -9.63 13.40 1.88
N PHE A 65 -9.04 13.33 3.07
CA PHE A 65 -9.50 12.44 4.13
C PHE A 65 -10.40 13.23 5.10
N PRO A 66 -11.47 12.63 5.66
CA PRO A 66 -12.34 13.32 6.60
C PRO A 66 -11.66 13.44 7.97
N GLY A 67 -10.79 14.44 8.14
CA GLY A 67 -9.96 14.62 9.34
C GLY A 67 -10.78 14.76 10.62
N ALA A 68 -11.96 15.38 10.55
CA ALA A 68 -12.88 15.49 11.69
C ALA A 68 -13.45 14.15 12.16
N ASP A 69 -13.67 13.19 11.24
CA ASP A 69 -14.31 11.90 11.54
C ASP A 69 -13.28 10.81 11.85
N ILE A 70 -12.01 11.02 11.48
CA ILE A 70 -10.94 10.05 11.70
C ILE A 70 -10.60 9.95 13.20
N PRO A 71 -10.62 8.74 13.78
CA PRO A 71 -10.22 8.51 15.16
C PRO A 71 -8.72 8.77 15.38
N ILE A 72 -8.40 9.49 16.46
CA ILE A 72 -7.03 9.74 16.91
C ILE A 72 -6.87 9.15 18.31
N VAL A 73 -5.89 8.25 18.47
CA VAL A 73 -5.56 7.64 19.76
C VAL A 73 -4.20 8.13 20.22
N SER A 74 -4.16 8.72 21.40
CA SER A 74 -2.94 9.24 22.03
C SER A 74 -2.33 8.22 22.99
N GLY A 75 -1.02 7.98 22.89
CA GLY A 75 -0.31 7.06 23.76
C GLY A 75 1.22 7.05 23.59
N SER A 76 1.85 6.08 24.24
CA SER A 76 3.29 5.81 24.14
C SER A 76 3.53 4.37 23.73
N ALA A 77 3.98 4.16 22.50
CA ALA A 77 4.35 2.82 22.03
C ALA A 77 5.57 2.26 22.78
N LEU A 78 6.51 3.14 23.21
CA LEU A 78 7.70 2.72 23.94
C LEU A 78 7.32 2.14 25.31
N LEU A 79 6.60 2.92 26.12
CA LEU A 79 6.20 2.48 27.46
C LEU A 79 5.28 1.25 27.43
N ALA A 80 4.42 1.13 26.42
CA ALA A 80 3.60 -0.07 26.22
C ALA A 80 4.46 -1.32 25.95
N VAL A 81 5.48 -1.21 25.09
CA VAL A 81 6.39 -2.33 24.78
C VAL A 81 7.28 -2.67 25.97
N GLU A 82 7.79 -1.68 26.70
CA GLU A 82 8.58 -1.90 27.93
C GLU A 82 7.77 -2.63 28.99
N ALA A 83 6.52 -2.22 29.21
CA ALA A 83 5.60 -2.88 30.14
C ALA A 83 5.36 -4.35 29.75
N LEU A 84 5.05 -4.62 28.48
CA LEU A 84 4.83 -5.98 27.97
C LEU A 84 6.11 -6.83 28.00
N THR A 85 7.28 -6.22 27.84
CA THR A 85 8.57 -6.94 27.91
C THR A 85 8.88 -7.33 29.34
N ALA A 86 8.64 -6.44 30.31
CA ALA A 86 8.82 -6.71 31.73
C ALA A 86 7.78 -7.75 32.24
N HIS A 87 6.54 -7.66 31.74
CA HIS A 87 5.43 -8.50 32.16
C HIS A 87 4.59 -8.97 30.94
N PRO A 88 5.00 -10.05 30.25
CA PRO A 88 4.33 -10.53 29.05
C PRO A 88 2.88 -11.02 29.24
N GLN A 89 2.45 -11.20 30.49
CA GLN A 89 1.09 -11.61 30.83
C GLN A 89 0.17 -10.46 31.26
N LEU A 90 0.61 -9.21 31.08
CA LEU A 90 -0.26 -8.04 31.28
C LEU A 90 -1.53 -8.20 30.45
N LYS A 91 -2.67 -8.01 31.11
CA LYS A 91 -3.98 -8.02 30.49
C LYS A 91 -4.46 -6.58 30.32
N ARG A 92 -5.48 -6.43 29.48
CA ARG A 92 -6.22 -5.18 29.34
C ARG A 92 -6.76 -4.75 30.71
N GLY A 93 -6.48 -3.52 31.10
CA GLY A 93 -6.77 -2.93 32.42
C GLY A 93 -5.58 -2.87 33.38
N ASP A 94 -4.48 -3.56 33.09
CA ASP A 94 -3.34 -3.67 34.03
C ASP A 94 -2.32 -2.53 33.87
N ASN A 95 -2.27 -1.88 32.70
CA ASN A 95 -1.31 -0.81 32.41
C ASN A 95 -1.91 0.22 31.44
N GLU A 96 -1.80 1.50 31.79
CA GLU A 96 -2.40 2.59 31.01
C GLU A 96 -1.91 2.65 29.55
N TRP A 97 -0.62 2.39 29.31
CA TRP A 97 -0.01 2.50 27.98
C TRP A 97 -0.38 1.31 27.10
N VAL A 98 -0.41 0.11 27.69
CA VAL A 98 -0.90 -1.11 27.03
C VAL A 98 -2.38 -0.95 26.67
N ASP A 99 -3.18 -0.33 27.54
CA ASP A 99 -4.60 -0.06 27.28
C ASP A 99 -4.82 0.93 26.15
N LYS A 100 -3.92 1.90 25.93
CA LYS A 100 -3.97 2.77 24.74
C LYS A 100 -3.76 1.97 23.45
N ILE A 101 -2.89 0.96 23.45
CA ILE A 101 -2.69 0.07 22.29
C ILE A 101 -3.92 -0.81 22.07
N TYR A 102 -4.51 -1.37 23.12
CA TYR A 102 -5.77 -2.11 22.99
C TYR A 102 -6.88 -1.21 22.41
N LYS A 103 -7.02 0.01 22.92
CA LYS A 103 -7.99 0.99 22.40
C LYS A 103 -7.74 1.32 20.92
N LEU A 104 -6.48 1.47 20.51
CA LEU A 104 -6.13 1.65 19.09
C LEU A 104 -6.60 0.46 18.26
N MET A 105 -6.38 -0.77 18.73
CA MET A 105 -6.81 -1.97 18.03
C MET A 105 -8.33 -2.10 17.97
N ASP A 106 -9.06 -1.80 19.05
CA ASP A 106 -10.53 -1.79 19.04
C ASP A 106 -11.06 -0.80 17.99
N ILE A 107 -10.48 0.40 17.93
CA ILE A 107 -10.86 1.42 16.95
C ILE A 107 -10.54 0.97 15.52
N VAL A 108 -9.41 0.28 15.31
CA VAL A 108 -9.07 -0.31 14.02
C VAL A 108 -10.12 -1.33 13.60
N ASP A 109 -10.52 -2.21 14.51
CA ASP A 109 -11.55 -3.23 14.25
C ASP A 109 -12.93 -2.62 13.94
N GLU A 110 -13.27 -1.49 14.58
CA GLU A 110 -14.55 -0.78 14.36
C GLU A 110 -14.54 0.12 13.11
N SER A 111 -13.42 0.80 12.85
CA SER A 111 -13.36 1.90 11.87
C SER A 111 -12.86 1.47 10.49
N ILE A 112 -12.07 0.40 10.41
CA ILE A 112 -11.55 -0.10 9.14
C ILE A 112 -12.53 -1.15 8.62
N PRO A 113 -13.33 -0.84 7.58
CA PRO A 113 -14.30 -1.78 7.08
C PRO A 113 -13.60 -3.02 6.56
N LEU A 114 -14.14 -4.19 6.86
CA LEU A 114 -13.67 -5.43 6.25
C LEU A 114 -13.83 -5.28 4.73
N PRO A 115 -12.74 -5.36 3.96
CA PRO A 115 -12.80 -5.19 2.52
C PRO A 115 -13.67 -6.30 1.95
N GLN A 116 -14.57 -5.95 1.04
CA GLN A 116 -15.28 -6.96 0.26
C GLN A 116 -14.26 -7.72 -0.57
N ARG A 117 -14.00 -8.98 -0.17
CA ARG A 117 -13.12 -9.87 -0.91
C ARG A 117 -13.78 -10.14 -2.26
N ASN A 118 -13.14 -9.68 -3.34
CA ASN A 118 -13.61 -9.88 -4.70
C ASN A 118 -13.37 -11.33 -5.17
N THR A 119 -13.87 -12.33 -4.44
CA THR A 119 -13.59 -13.75 -4.69
C THR A 119 -14.19 -14.27 -6.00
N GLU A 120 -15.29 -13.67 -6.46
CA GLU A 120 -15.97 -14.06 -7.70
C GLU A 120 -15.29 -13.54 -8.98
N LYS A 121 -14.31 -12.64 -8.86
CA LYS A 121 -13.57 -12.11 -10.03
C LYS A 121 -12.50 -13.08 -10.49
N ASP A 122 -11.98 -12.85 -11.69
CA ASP A 122 -10.83 -13.63 -12.18
C ASP A 122 -9.59 -13.37 -11.31
N PHE A 123 -8.91 -14.47 -10.95
CA PHE A 123 -7.71 -14.47 -10.12
C PHE A 123 -6.66 -13.49 -10.63
N LEU A 124 -6.13 -12.67 -9.72
CA LEU A 124 -4.98 -11.80 -9.95
C LEU A 124 -4.18 -11.61 -8.66
N MET A 125 -2.88 -11.84 -8.73
CA MET A 125 -1.92 -11.62 -7.65
C MET A 125 -0.68 -10.90 -8.18
N ALA A 126 -0.32 -9.78 -7.58
CA ALA A 126 0.93 -9.09 -7.89
C ALA A 126 2.11 -9.79 -7.22
N ILE A 127 3.20 -10.01 -7.96
CA ILE A 127 4.39 -10.67 -7.42
C ILE A 127 5.25 -9.63 -6.68
N GLU A 128 5.40 -9.83 -5.38
CA GLU A 128 6.19 -8.97 -4.48
C GLU A 128 7.62 -9.49 -4.32
N ASN A 129 7.76 -10.80 -4.14
CA ASN A 129 9.06 -11.45 -3.98
C ASN A 129 9.05 -12.89 -4.52
N ILE A 130 10.23 -13.42 -4.84
CA ILE A 130 10.43 -14.75 -5.40
C ILE A 130 11.48 -15.50 -4.59
N VAL A 131 11.12 -16.72 -4.20
CA VAL A 131 11.99 -17.64 -3.47
C VAL A 131 12.15 -18.89 -4.32
N SER A 132 13.37 -19.38 -4.47
CA SER A 132 13.61 -20.69 -5.08
C SER A 132 13.89 -21.70 -3.98
N ILE A 133 13.10 -22.76 -3.92
CA ILE A 133 13.27 -23.85 -2.97
C ILE A 133 13.93 -25.01 -3.70
N THR A 134 15.16 -25.33 -3.30
CA THR A 134 15.94 -26.43 -3.85
C THR A 134 15.11 -27.72 -3.82
N GLY A 135 14.92 -28.35 -4.99
CA GLY A 135 14.18 -29.59 -5.13
C GLY A 135 12.64 -29.48 -5.13
N ARG A 136 12.06 -28.28 -4.89
CA ARG A 136 10.59 -28.06 -4.98
C ARG A 136 10.18 -27.14 -6.11
N GLY A 137 11.00 -26.14 -6.45
CA GLY A 137 10.73 -25.20 -7.54
C GLY A 137 10.71 -23.74 -7.08
N THR A 138 10.08 -22.88 -7.88
CA THR A 138 10.03 -21.43 -7.65
C THR A 138 8.72 -21.04 -7.00
N VAL A 139 8.80 -20.31 -5.90
CA VAL A 139 7.68 -19.74 -5.14
C VAL A 139 7.57 -18.25 -5.43
N ALA A 140 6.42 -17.83 -5.93
CA ALA A 140 6.04 -16.42 -6.04
C ALA A 140 5.23 -16.03 -4.82
N THR A 141 5.61 -14.94 -4.16
CA THR A 141 4.89 -14.42 -2.98
C THR A 141 4.23 -13.10 -3.30
N GLY A 142 3.05 -12.89 -2.75
CA GLY A 142 2.34 -11.63 -2.83
C GLY A 142 0.93 -11.72 -2.26
N ARG A 143 0.24 -10.59 -2.29
CA ARG A 143 -1.17 -10.51 -1.89
C ARG A 143 -2.09 -10.81 -3.07
N VAL A 144 -3.05 -11.71 -2.89
CA VAL A 144 -4.12 -11.94 -3.88
C VAL A 144 -5.01 -10.70 -3.93
N GLU A 145 -5.03 -9.99 -5.06
CA GLU A 145 -5.82 -8.76 -5.22
C GLU A 145 -7.31 -9.08 -5.43
N ARG A 146 -7.59 -10.12 -6.22
CA ARG A 146 -8.96 -10.54 -6.55
C ARG A 146 -9.00 -12.00 -6.98
N GLY A 147 -10.21 -12.55 -6.95
CA GLY A 147 -10.50 -13.93 -7.29
C GLY A 147 -10.07 -14.92 -6.22
N GLN A 148 -9.98 -16.16 -6.65
CA GLN A 148 -9.53 -17.29 -5.85
C GLN A 148 -8.70 -18.24 -6.71
N VAL A 149 -7.84 -19.01 -6.08
CA VAL A 149 -6.99 -19.98 -6.76
C VAL A 149 -6.76 -21.22 -5.91
N LYS A 150 -6.70 -22.37 -6.56
CA LYS A 150 -6.51 -23.67 -5.93
C LYS A 150 -5.24 -24.35 -6.40
N VAL A 151 -4.75 -25.28 -5.59
CA VAL A 151 -3.69 -26.19 -6.04
C VAL A 151 -4.19 -27.01 -7.23
N GLY A 152 -3.40 -27.03 -8.31
CA GLY A 152 -3.77 -27.64 -9.59
C GLY A 152 -4.32 -26.67 -10.63
N ASP A 153 -4.66 -25.43 -10.26
CA ASP A 153 -5.11 -24.44 -11.22
C ASP A 153 -3.99 -24.00 -12.17
N THR A 154 -4.39 -23.66 -13.39
CA THR A 154 -3.50 -23.10 -14.41
C THR A 154 -3.56 -21.58 -14.36
N VAL A 155 -2.39 -20.94 -14.36
CA VAL A 155 -2.23 -19.47 -14.29
C VAL A 155 -1.22 -18.98 -15.33
N GLU A 156 -1.32 -17.71 -15.68
CA GLU A 156 -0.36 -17.01 -16.53
C GLU A 156 0.52 -16.07 -15.72
N ILE A 157 1.82 -16.08 -16.02
CA ILE A 157 2.80 -15.09 -15.54
C ILE A 157 2.86 -13.98 -16.58
N ILE A 158 2.42 -12.78 -16.21
CA ILE A 158 2.20 -11.68 -17.16
C ILE A 158 3.02 -10.45 -16.76
N GLY A 159 3.57 -9.79 -17.78
CA GLY A 159 4.30 -8.52 -17.65
C GLY A 159 5.82 -8.67 -17.75
N LEU A 160 6.50 -7.62 -18.18
CA LEU A 160 7.98 -7.49 -18.31
C LEU A 160 8.69 -8.46 -19.27
N LYS A 161 8.23 -9.70 -19.41
CA LYS A 161 8.70 -10.73 -20.34
C LYS A 161 7.52 -11.33 -21.11
N GLU A 162 7.81 -12.29 -21.98
CA GLU A 162 6.78 -13.07 -22.66
C GLU A 162 5.87 -13.77 -21.65
N THR A 163 4.57 -13.78 -21.95
CA THR A 163 3.58 -14.42 -21.09
C THR A 163 3.77 -15.93 -21.13
N GLN A 164 3.87 -16.55 -19.95
CA GLN A 164 4.03 -18.00 -19.81
C GLN A 164 2.89 -18.58 -18.99
N THR A 165 2.41 -19.76 -19.38
CA THR A 165 1.40 -20.51 -18.65
C THR A 165 2.06 -21.56 -17.76
N THR A 166 1.60 -21.69 -16.52
CA THR A 166 2.08 -22.70 -15.58
C THR A 166 0.95 -23.22 -14.70
N THR A 167 1.22 -24.28 -13.95
CA THR A 167 0.27 -24.90 -13.01
C THR A 167 0.77 -24.69 -11.58
N ILE A 168 -0.17 -24.37 -10.69
CA ILE A 168 0.11 -24.24 -9.26
C ILE A 168 0.25 -25.62 -8.64
N ILE A 169 1.36 -25.86 -7.97
CA ILE A 169 1.66 -27.13 -7.30
C ILE A 169 1.58 -27.05 -5.78
N GLY A 170 1.49 -25.85 -5.21
CA GLY A 170 1.30 -25.67 -3.78
C GLY A 170 0.97 -24.22 -3.43
N LEU A 171 0.22 -24.05 -2.35
CA LEU A 171 -0.09 -22.77 -1.73
C LEU A 171 0.33 -22.83 -0.26
N GLU A 172 0.98 -21.77 0.23
CA GLU A 172 1.46 -21.69 1.61
C GLU A 172 1.27 -20.29 2.19
N MET A 173 0.77 -20.19 3.42
CA MET A 173 0.67 -18.95 4.19
C MET A 173 1.21 -19.19 5.59
N PHE A 174 2.24 -18.44 6.01
CA PHE A 174 2.85 -18.55 7.35
C PHE A 174 3.16 -20.01 7.78
N GLN A 175 3.89 -20.78 6.94
CA GLN A 175 4.25 -22.19 7.20
C GLN A 175 3.06 -23.16 7.27
N LYS A 176 1.87 -22.74 6.83
CA LYS A 176 0.68 -23.59 6.70
C LYS A 176 0.37 -23.82 5.23
N THR A 177 0.23 -25.08 4.84
CA THR A 177 -0.24 -25.45 3.50
C THR A 177 -1.72 -25.14 3.36
N LEU A 178 -2.10 -24.60 2.21
CA LEU A 178 -3.49 -24.27 1.86
C LEU A 178 -3.92 -25.08 0.63
N GLU A 179 -5.19 -25.43 0.56
CA GLU A 179 -5.79 -26.01 -0.66
C GLU A 179 -6.30 -24.94 -1.63
N GLU A 180 -6.74 -23.81 -1.07
CA GLU A 180 -7.29 -22.65 -1.78
C GLU A 180 -6.77 -21.37 -1.12
N SER A 181 -6.60 -20.32 -1.93
CA SER A 181 -6.33 -18.97 -1.48
C SER A 181 -7.28 -17.99 -2.16
N ILE A 182 -7.73 -16.98 -1.40
CA ILE A 182 -8.75 -16.03 -1.84
C ILE A 182 -8.22 -14.59 -1.76
N ALA A 183 -8.91 -13.67 -2.42
CA ALA A 183 -8.61 -12.24 -2.37
C ALA A 183 -8.39 -11.74 -0.92
N GLY A 184 -7.28 -11.04 -0.69
CA GLY A 184 -6.83 -10.55 0.61
C GLY A 184 -5.72 -11.37 1.27
N ASP A 185 -5.55 -12.63 0.86
CA ASP A 185 -4.54 -13.51 1.43
C ASP A 185 -3.12 -13.14 0.97
N ASN A 186 -2.16 -13.12 1.90
CA ASN A 186 -0.73 -13.06 1.60
C ASN A 186 -0.18 -14.47 1.48
N VAL A 187 0.07 -14.93 0.25
CA VAL A 187 0.33 -16.35 -0.04
C VAL A 187 1.64 -16.53 -0.83
N GLY A 188 2.33 -17.62 -0.56
CA GLY A 188 3.38 -18.17 -1.41
C GLY A 188 2.81 -19.23 -2.34
N ILE A 189 2.93 -19.01 -3.64
CA ILE A 189 2.44 -19.90 -4.70
C ILE A 189 3.63 -20.60 -5.34
N LEU A 190 3.70 -21.91 -5.19
CA LEU A 190 4.72 -22.76 -5.82
C LEU A 190 4.30 -23.10 -7.25
N LEU A 191 5.15 -22.75 -8.22
CA LEU A 191 4.86 -22.86 -9.66
C LEU A 191 5.62 -24.04 -10.30
N ARG A 192 4.93 -24.79 -11.16
CA ARG A 192 5.52 -25.93 -11.87
C ARG A 192 6.44 -25.48 -13.00
N GLY A 193 7.68 -25.96 -12.98
CA GLY A 193 8.58 -25.86 -14.13
C GLY A 193 9.09 -24.44 -14.43
N ILE A 194 8.82 -23.48 -13.55
CA ILE A 194 9.28 -22.09 -13.70
C ILE A 194 10.62 -21.91 -12.98
N GLN A 195 11.60 -21.39 -13.69
CA GLN A 195 12.89 -21.04 -13.13
C GLN A 195 12.89 -19.61 -12.55
N LYS A 196 13.79 -19.35 -11.60
CA LYS A 196 13.90 -18.05 -10.92
C LYS A 196 14.19 -16.88 -11.89
N ASN A 197 14.84 -17.13 -13.03
CA ASN A 197 15.15 -16.12 -14.04
C ASN A 197 13.97 -15.84 -15.00
N GLU A 198 12.92 -16.65 -15.00
CA GLU A 198 11.74 -16.47 -15.86
C GLU A 198 10.70 -15.57 -15.21
N ILE A 199 10.65 -15.57 -13.88
CA ILE A 199 9.75 -14.78 -13.06
C ILE A 199 10.50 -13.67 -12.31
N GLN A 200 9.91 -12.49 -12.15
CA GLN A 200 10.51 -11.39 -11.38
C GLN A 200 9.44 -10.55 -10.68
N ARG A 201 9.86 -9.78 -9.66
CA ARG A 201 9.00 -8.77 -9.02
C ARG A 201 8.47 -7.80 -10.08
N GLY A 202 7.22 -7.38 -9.93
CA GLY A 202 6.54 -6.52 -10.90
C GLY A 202 5.83 -7.27 -12.03
N MET A 203 5.88 -8.60 -12.04
CA MET A 203 4.96 -9.43 -12.83
C MET A 203 3.69 -9.71 -12.01
N VAL A 204 2.67 -10.24 -12.68
CA VAL A 204 1.43 -10.71 -12.02
C VAL A 204 1.18 -12.18 -12.37
N LEU A 205 0.58 -12.91 -11.44
CA LEU A 205 -0.09 -14.18 -11.72
C LEU A 205 -1.56 -13.89 -11.95
N ALA A 206 -2.12 -14.37 -13.06
CA ALA A 206 -3.54 -14.17 -13.35
C ALA A 206 -4.18 -15.42 -13.94
N LYS A 207 -5.52 -15.48 -13.89
CA LYS A 207 -6.27 -16.49 -14.65
C LYS A 207 -5.96 -16.33 -16.15
N PRO A 208 -5.75 -17.43 -16.89
CA PRO A 208 -5.39 -17.35 -18.30
C PRO A 208 -6.38 -16.51 -19.12
N GLY A 209 -5.84 -15.58 -19.92
CA GLY A 209 -6.62 -14.68 -20.78
C GLY A 209 -7.40 -13.58 -20.06
N SER A 210 -7.30 -13.46 -18.72
CA SER A 210 -8.03 -12.43 -17.97
C SER A 210 -7.40 -11.03 -18.01
N ILE A 211 -6.12 -10.94 -18.34
CA ILE A 211 -5.37 -9.68 -18.46
C ILE A 211 -4.30 -9.81 -19.54
N THR A 212 -4.03 -8.71 -20.26
CA THR A 212 -2.97 -8.63 -21.25
C THR A 212 -1.99 -7.51 -20.89
N PRO A 213 -0.68 -7.68 -21.16
CA PRO A 213 0.29 -6.63 -20.90
C PRO A 213 0.16 -5.50 -21.95
N HIS A 214 0.29 -4.25 -21.51
CA HIS A 214 0.24 -3.07 -22.38
C HIS A 214 1.47 -2.18 -22.17
N THR A 215 1.91 -1.49 -23.23
CA THR A 215 3.08 -0.59 -23.21
C THR A 215 2.73 0.87 -23.46
N ARG A 216 1.50 1.14 -23.90
CA ARG A 216 0.96 2.48 -24.17
C ARG A 216 -0.38 2.60 -23.48
N PHE A 217 -0.57 3.69 -22.75
CA PHE A 217 -1.82 4.03 -22.09
C PHE A 217 -1.97 5.55 -22.07
N LYS A 218 -3.19 6.01 -21.82
CA LYS A 218 -3.46 7.41 -21.47
C LYS A 218 -3.71 7.48 -19.97
N ALA A 219 -3.24 8.52 -19.31
CA ALA A 219 -3.50 8.71 -17.88
C ALA A 219 -3.72 10.18 -17.56
N GLN A 220 -4.54 10.44 -16.55
CA GLN A 220 -4.62 11.74 -15.94
C GLN A 220 -3.68 11.77 -14.74
N VAL A 221 -2.79 12.75 -14.68
CA VAL A 221 -1.75 12.86 -13.66
C VAL A 221 -1.78 14.22 -13.00
N TYR A 222 -1.56 14.25 -11.68
CA TYR A 222 -1.28 15.44 -10.91
C TYR A 222 0.23 15.51 -10.64
N VAL A 223 0.85 16.64 -10.97
CA VAL A 223 2.28 16.85 -10.74
C VAL A 223 2.48 17.49 -9.38
N LEU A 224 3.20 16.80 -8.48
CA LEU A 224 3.46 17.30 -7.13
C LEU A 224 4.29 18.59 -7.12
N LYS A 225 3.88 19.54 -6.28
CA LYS A 225 4.61 20.79 -5.99
C LYS A 225 5.83 20.52 -5.11
N LYS A 226 6.77 21.46 -5.08
CA LYS A 226 7.96 21.40 -4.21
C LYS A 226 7.62 21.16 -2.73
N ASN A 227 6.58 21.84 -2.21
CA ASN A 227 6.15 21.70 -0.82
C ASN A 227 5.43 20.37 -0.51
N GLU A 228 5.12 19.58 -1.55
CA GLU A 228 4.54 18.23 -1.46
C GLU A 228 5.61 17.14 -1.68
N GLY A 229 6.89 17.50 -1.67
CA GLY A 229 7.99 16.57 -1.98
C GLY A 229 8.22 16.35 -3.48
N GLY A 230 7.51 17.10 -4.32
CA GLY A 230 7.59 16.99 -5.77
C GLY A 230 8.76 17.75 -6.41
N ARG A 231 8.59 18.07 -7.69
CA ARG A 231 9.63 18.73 -8.48
C ARG A 231 9.72 20.22 -8.18
N HIS A 232 10.93 20.76 -8.29
CA HIS A 232 11.18 22.21 -8.26
C HIS A 232 10.98 22.86 -9.63
N THR A 233 11.26 22.11 -10.69
CA THR A 233 11.29 22.60 -12.06
C THR A 233 10.30 21.84 -12.93
N SER A 234 9.80 22.53 -13.95
CA SER A 234 8.94 21.96 -14.97
C SER A 234 9.65 20.87 -15.77
N PHE A 235 8.85 20.11 -16.52
CA PHE A 235 9.35 19.15 -17.49
C PHE A 235 8.53 19.23 -18.79
N VAL A 236 9.13 18.69 -19.85
CA VAL A 236 8.64 18.78 -21.23
C VAL A 236 8.43 17.39 -21.83
N CYS A 237 7.82 17.34 -23.01
CA CYS A 237 7.55 16.08 -23.70
C CYS A 237 8.87 15.32 -23.92
N GLY A 238 8.82 13.99 -23.77
CA GLY A 238 10.00 13.13 -23.80
C GLY A 238 10.64 12.91 -22.43
N TYR A 239 10.10 13.49 -21.34
CA TYR A 239 10.49 13.15 -19.98
C TYR A 239 10.30 11.64 -19.73
N ARG A 240 11.27 11.03 -19.04
CA ARG A 240 11.32 9.58 -18.79
C ARG A 240 11.31 9.25 -17.30
N PRO A 241 10.16 9.38 -16.60
CA PRO A 241 10.06 8.99 -15.20
C PRO A 241 9.92 7.47 -15.04
N GLN A 242 10.08 7.02 -13.80
CA GLN A 242 9.64 5.68 -13.38
C GLN A 242 8.16 5.72 -13.04
N PHE A 243 7.40 4.75 -13.57
CA PHE A 243 6.01 4.51 -13.25
C PHE A 243 5.92 3.32 -12.31
N TYR A 244 5.15 3.48 -11.25
CA TYR A 244 4.87 2.43 -10.29
C TYR A 244 3.45 1.93 -10.51
N VAL A 245 3.31 0.66 -10.88
CA VAL A 245 2.02 -0.02 -11.07
C VAL A 245 2.04 -1.29 -10.24
N ARG A 246 1.27 -1.33 -9.15
CA ARG A 246 1.33 -2.42 -8.16
C ARG A 246 2.76 -2.60 -7.64
N THR A 247 3.38 -3.74 -7.93
CA THR A 247 4.76 -4.07 -7.55
C THR A 247 5.77 -3.80 -8.64
N THR A 248 5.31 -3.35 -9.82
CA THR A 248 6.11 -3.04 -11.00
C THR A 248 6.64 -1.62 -10.92
N ASP A 249 7.94 -1.45 -11.11
CA ASP A 249 8.60 -0.19 -11.43
C ASP A 249 9.14 -0.25 -12.86
N VAL A 250 8.69 0.66 -13.72
CA VAL A 250 9.10 0.68 -15.13
C VAL A 250 9.35 2.11 -15.61
N THR A 251 10.47 2.32 -16.32
CA THR A 251 10.73 3.60 -16.96
C THR A 251 9.80 3.77 -18.16
N GLY A 252 8.95 4.78 -18.12
CA GLY A 252 8.08 5.15 -19.23
C GLY A 252 8.57 6.44 -19.90
N LYS A 253 8.07 6.73 -21.10
CA LYS A 253 8.31 8.00 -21.79
C LYS A 253 6.97 8.72 -21.92
N ILE A 254 6.90 9.96 -21.48
CA ILE A 254 5.72 10.80 -21.70
C ILE A 254 5.80 11.38 -23.11
N GLU A 255 4.83 11.05 -23.97
CA GLU A 255 4.83 11.46 -25.38
C GLU A 255 4.20 12.85 -25.57
N SER A 256 3.11 13.15 -24.88
CA SER A 256 2.39 14.42 -24.99
C SER A 256 1.72 14.81 -23.68
N PHE A 257 1.29 16.07 -23.59
CA PHE A 257 0.46 16.58 -22.51
C PHE A 257 -0.77 17.27 -23.09
N GLN A 258 -1.93 17.04 -22.46
CA GLN A 258 -3.17 17.71 -22.79
C GLN A 258 -3.78 18.33 -21.53
N SER A 259 -4.34 19.55 -21.66
CA SER A 259 -5.19 20.12 -20.62
C SER A 259 -6.52 19.36 -20.53
N ASP A 260 -7.32 19.64 -19.50
CA ASP A 260 -8.68 19.09 -19.39
C ASP A 260 -9.58 19.51 -20.58
N ASP A 261 -9.29 20.64 -21.22
CA ASP A 261 -9.95 21.10 -22.46
C ASP A 261 -9.34 20.49 -23.75
N ASN A 262 -8.56 19.42 -23.66
CA ASN A 262 -7.86 18.75 -24.76
C ASN A 262 -6.90 19.66 -25.57
N ARG A 263 -6.36 20.73 -24.96
CA ARG A 263 -5.34 21.57 -25.61
C ARG A 263 -3.95 21.00 -25.36
N GLU A 264 -3.12 20.94 -26.39
CA GLU A 264 -1.74 20.50 -26.24
C GLU A 264 -0.93 21.47 -25.38
N ILE A 265 -0.24 20.92 -24.38
CA ILE A 265 0.65 21.64 -23.49
C ILE A 265 2.09 21.20 -23.79
N ARG A 266 3.02 22.15 -23.90
CA ARG A 266 4.43 21.85 -24.18
C ARG A 266 5.28 21.63 -22.92
N MET A 267 4.83 22.18 -21.80
CA MET A 267 5.56 22.19 -20.54
C MET A 267 4.57 22.08 -19.39
N VAL A 268 4.87 21.20 -18.44
CA VAL A 268 4.05 20.97 -17.25
C VAL A 268 4.78 21.52 -16.02
N MET A 269 4.08 22.32 -15.24
CA MET A 269 4.58 22.90 -13.99
C MET A 269 4.21 22.03 -12.79
N PRO A 270 5.03 22.03 -11.72
CA PRO A 270 4.62 21.47 -10.44
C PRO A 270 3.31 22.10 -9.94
N GLY A 271 2.31 21.28 -9.64
CA GLY A 271 0.96 21.67 -9.26
C GLY A 271 -0.09 21.52 -10.36
N ASP A 272 0.30 21.22 -11.59
CA ASP A 272 -0.63 21.06 -12.70
C ASP A 272 -1.29 19.68 -12.69
N ARG A 273 -2.55 19.64 -13.14
CA ARG A 273 -3.26 18.41 -13.53
C ARG A 273 -3.26 18.33 -15.06
N VAL A 274 -2.76 17.24 -15.62
CA VAL A 274 -2.61 17.05 -17.07
C VAL A 274 -2.97 15.63 -17.49
N ASN A 275 -3.38 15.47 -18.74
CA ASN A 275 -3.52 14.17 -19.38
C ASN A 275 -2.24 13.84 -20.16
N ILE A 276 -1.70 12.62 -20.00
CA ILE A 276 -0.51 12.07 -20.68
C ILE A 276 -0.83 10.84 -21.51
#